data_AF-A0A7Y8M4X3-F1
#
_entry.id   AF-A0A7Y8M4X3-F1
#
_cell.length_a   1.000
_cell.length_b   1.000
_cell.length_c   1.000
_cell.angle_alpha   90.00
_cell.angle_beta   90.00
_cell.angle_gamma   90.00
#
_symmetry.space_group_name_H-M   'P 1'
#
loop_
_entity.id
_entity.type
_entity.pdbx_description
1 polymer ?
#
loop_
_entity_poly.entity_id
_entity_poly.type
_entity_poly.pdbx_seq_one_letter_code
_entity_poly.pdbx_strand_id
1 'polypeptide(L)'
;MTPIEIVALIKNENPKLMSNIQGKQAAQFVREAWQLISKQIEAVDEGLVKVPGLGSFRVRQVEQEKDGTKTKVRKIIFKASSGKARSSKQPTKKKT
;
A
#
# COMPACT_ATOMS: atom_id res chain seq x y z
N MET A 1 -10.72 2.15 -2.48
CA MET A 1 -9.91 1.25 -3.31
C MET A 1 -10.05 -0.15 -2.76
N THR A 2 -10.82 -0.99 -3.44
CA THR A 2 -11.09 -2.38 -3.06
C THR A 2 -10.11 -3.32 -3.77
N PRO A 3 -9.84 -4.52 -3.26
CA PRO A 3 -8.92 -5.47 -3.91
C PRO A 3 -9.26 -5.76 -5.37
N ILE A 4 -10.55 -5.79 -5.72
CA ILE A 4 -10.99 -6.05 -7.10
C ILE A 4 -10.72 -4.87 -8.04
N GLU A 5 -10.83 -3.63 -7.55
CA GLU A 5 -10.45 -2.42 -8.31
C GLU A 5 -8.95 -2.42 -8.60
N ILE A 6 -8.12 -2.84 -7.64
CA ILE A 6 -6.66 -2.96 -7.83
C ILE A 6 -6.33 -3.96 -8.92
N VAL A 7 -6.98 -5.13 -8.88
CA VAL A 7 -6.81 -6.17 -9.89
C VAL A 7 -7.18 -5.65 -11.28
N ALA A 8 -8.23 -4.84 -11.40
CA ALA A 8 -8.60 -4.22 -12.66
C ALA A 8 -7.53 -3.23 -13.16
N LEU A 9 -6.97 -2.40 -12.27
CA LEU A 9 -5.88 -1.48 -12.61
C LEU A 9 -4.60 -2.24 -13.05
N ILE A 10 -4.21 -3.30 -12.32
CA ILE A 10 -3.06 -4.12 -12.68
C ILE A 10 -3.26 -4.79 -14.04
N LYS A 11 -4.47 -5.28 -14.34
CA LYS A 11 -4.79 -5.85 -15.66
C LYS A 11 -4.63 -4.82 -16.78
N ASN A 12 -5.02 -3.57 -16.55
CA ASN A 12 -4.89 -2.51 -17.53
C ASN A 12 -3.43 -2.09 -17.76
N GLU A 13 -2.62 -2.04 -16.71
CA GLU A 13 -1.20 -1.67 -16.80
C GLU A 13 -0.32 -2.81 -17.34
N ASN A 14 -0.59 -4.06 -16.93
CA ASN A 14 0.17 -5.22 -17.33
C ASN A 14 -0.71 -6.47 -17.50
N PRO A 15 -1.39 -6.62 -18.66
CA PRO A 15 -2.28 -7.74 -18.92
C PRO A 15 -1.60 -9.12 -18.82
N LYS A 16 -0.30 -9.20 -19.18
CA LYS A 16 0.48 -10.44 -19.16
C LYS A 16 0.67 -10.99 -17.74
N LEU A 17 0.69 -10.13 -16.73
CA LEU A 17 0.87 -10.54 -15.33
C LEU A 17 -0.36 -11.26 -14.79
N MET A 18 -1.51 -11.08 -15.45
CA MET A 18 -2.81 -11.55 -15.00
C MET A 18 -3.45 -12.58 -15.95
N SER A 19 -2.73 -13.01 -17.01
CA SER A 19 -3.26 -13.90 -18.04
C SER A 19 -3.68 -15.27 -17.51
N ASN A 20 -3.04 -15.72 -16.42
CA ASN A 20 -3.21 -17.06 -15.86
C ASN A 20 -3.93 -17.07 -14.51
N ILE A 21 -4.43 -15.92 -14.03
CA ILE A 21 -5.02 -15.78 -12.70
C ILE A 21 -6.47 -15.29 -12.83
N GLN A 22 -7.41 -16.02 -12.23
CA GLN A 22 -8.80 -15.58 -12.17
C GLN A 22 -8.92 -14.31 -11.32
N GLY A 23 -9.78 -13.37 -11.74
CA GLY A 23 -9.91 -12.07 -11.07
C GLY A 23 -10.24 -12.18 -9.56
N LYS A 24 -11.05 -13.18 -9.17
CA LYS A 24 -11.40 -13.43 -7.77
C LYS A 24 -10.20 -13.92 -6.95
N GLN A 25 -9.38 -14.81 -7.51
CA GLN A 25 -8.16 -15.31 -6.88
C GLN A 25 -7.14 -14.18 -6.70
N ALA A 26 -6.96 -13.35 -7.74
CA ALA A 26 -6.11 -12.17 -7.64
C ALA A 26 -6.55 -11.20 -6.54
N ALA A 27 -7.86 -10.95 -6.42
CA ALA A 27 -8.40 -10.07 -5.38
C ALA A 27 -8.17 -10.64 -3.97
N GLN A 28 -8.21 -11.97 -3.83
CA GLN A 28 -7.87 -12.65 -2.59
C GLN A 28 -6.39 -12.46 -2.23
N PHE A 29 -5.46 -12.60 -3.18
CA PHE A 29 -4.04 -12.32 -2.93
C PHE A 29 -3.78 -10.88 -2.47
N VAL A 30 -4.43 -9.90 -3.11
CA VAL A 30 -4.31 -8.49 -2.71
C VAL A 30 -4.82 -8.29 -1.28
N ARG A 31 -5.95 -8.93 -0.93
CA ARG A 31 -6.51 -8.86 0.43
C ARG A 31 -5.56 -9.47 1.46
N GLU A 32 -5.03 -10.66 1.21
CA GLU A 32 -4.10 -11.33 2.13
C GLU A 32 -2.81 -10.53 2.31
N ALA A 33 -2.26 -9.95 1.22
CA ALA A 33 -1.08 -9.10 1.28
C ALA A 33 -1.30 -7.88 2.19
N TRP A 34 -2.47 -7.23 2.07
CA TRP A 34 -2.82 -6.11 2.95
C TRP A 34 -3.02 -6.51 4.41
N GLN A 35 -3.65 -7.65 4.67
CA GLN A 35 -3.79 -8.16 6.03
C GLN A 35 -2.43 -8.46 6.67
N LEU A 36 -1.50 -9.03 5.91
CA LEU A 36 -0.14 -9.30 6.39
C LEU A 36 0.60 -8.00 6.74
N ILE A 37 0.48 -6.97 5.89
CA ILE A 37 1.06 -5.64 6.18
C ILE A 37 0.42 -5.03 7.44
N SER A 38 -0.90 -5.11 7.59
CA SER A 38 -1.61 -4.60 8.78
C SER A 38 -1.11 -5.29 10.06
N LYS A 39 -1.07 -6.62 10.06
CA LYS A 39 -0.56 -7.40 11.19
C LYS A 39 0.88 -7.02 11.55
N GLN A 40 1.73 -6.80 10.55
CA GLN A 40 3.12 -6.44 10.79
C GLN A 40 3.26 -5.02 11.35
N ILE A 41 2.42 -4.06 10.90
CA ILE A 41 2.38 -2.73 11.50
C ILE A 41 1.87 -2.82 12.93
N GLU A 42 0.79 -3.59 13.17
CA GLU A 42 0.15 -3.75 14.46
C GLU A 42 1.07 -4.39 15.50
N ALA A 43 1.90 -5.36 15.11
CA ALA A 43 2.85 -6.04 15.99
C ALA A 43 4.06 -5.18 16.40
N VAL A 44 4.28 -4.02 15.78
CA VAL A 44 5.39 -3.12 16.12
C VAL A 44 4.91 -2.04 17.06
N ASP A 45 5.39 -2.04 18.30
CA ASP A 45 5.06 -1.02 19.31
C ASP A 45 5.64 0.36 18.94
N GLU A 46 6.93 0.39 18.59
CA GLU A 46 7.63 1.56 18.09
C GLU A 46 8.70 1.13 17.08
N GLY A 47 8.79 1.83 15.94
CA GLY A 47 9.77 1.45 14.91
C GLY A 47 9.37 1.82 13.49
N LEU A 48 9.98 1.14 12.53
CA LEU A 48 9.81 1.38 11.10
C LEU A 48 9.57 0.07 10.36
N VAL A 49 8.42 -0.06 9.71
CA VAL A 49 8.09 -1.15 8.79
C VAL A 49 8.27 -0.66 7.36
N LYS A 50 9.17 -1.27 6.58
CA LYS A 50 9.40 -0.92 5.16
C LYS A 50 8.67 -1.92 4.27
N VAL A 51 7.89 -1.41 3.31
CA VAL A 51 7.22 -2.20 2.28
C VAL A 51 7.80 -1.80 0.93
N PRO A 52 8.68 -2.62 0.33
CA PRO A 52 9.28 -2.32 -0.97
C PRO A 52 8.23 -2.02 -2.04
N GLY A 53 8.48 -1.00 -2.86
CA GLY A 53 7.55 -0.55 -3.91
C GLY A 53 6.36 0.28 -3.42
N LEU A 54 6.03 0.26 -2.12
CA LEU A 54 4.95 1.07 -1.53
C LEU A 54 5.52 2.25 -0.73
N GLY A 55 6.39 1.98 0.24
CA GLY A 55 6.90 3.01 1.16
C GLY A 55 7.31 2.46 2.52
N SER A 56 7.15 3.28 3.55
CA SER A 56 7.48 2.92 4.93
C SER A 56 6.45 3.44 5.91
N PHE A 57 6.14 2.66 6.93
CA PHE A 57 5.27 2.99 8.05
C PHE A 57 6.13 3.18 9.30
N ARG A 58 6.10 4.37 9.89
CA ARG A 58 6.78 4.66 11.15
C ARG A 58 5.75 4.67 12.27
N VAL A 59 5.89 3.75 13.22
CA VAL A 59 5.05 3.65 14.42
C VAL A 59 5.76 4.37 15.57
N ARG A 60 5.04 5.24 16.26
CA ARG A 60 5.52 5.98 17.44
C ARG A 60 4.45 5.95 18.53
N GLN A 61 4.88 5.92 19.79
CA GLN A 61 4.02 6.26 20.91
C GLN A 61 4.27 7.73 21.26
N VAL A 62 3.22 8.54 21.32
CA VAL A 62 3.32 9.95 21.68
C VAL A 62 2.44 10.24 22.89
N GLU A 63 2.97 10.99 23.84
CA GLU A 63 2.15 11.52 24.93
C GLU A 63 1.36 12.70 24.39
N GLN A 64 0.04 12.60 24.48
CA GLN A 64 -0.89 13.65 24.14
C GLN A 64 -1.60 14.10 25.41
N GLU A 65 -1.42 15.37 25.76
CA GLU A 65 -2.19 16.00 26.82
C GLU A 65 -3.49 16.53 26.20
N LYS A 66 -4.62 16.06 26.73
CA LYS A 66 -5.95 16.55 26.37
C LYS A 66 -6.72 16.76 27.68
N ASP A 67 -7.22 17.98 27.87
CA ASP A 67 -8.00 18.37 29.05
C ASP A 67 -7.29 18.06 30.38
N GLY A 68 -5.98 18.36 30.46
CA GLY A 68 -5.16 18.15 31.66
C GLY A 68 -4.78 16.68 31.95
N THR A 69 -5.20 15.73 31.11
CA THR A 69 -4.84 14.31 31.24
C THR A 69 -3.83 13.91 30.17
N LYS A 70 -2.68 13.37 30.58
CA LYS A 70 -1.68 12.80 29.66
C LYS A 70 -2.09 11.39 29.26
N THR A 71 -2.30 11.17 27.97
CA THR A 71 -2.62 9.87 27.38
C THR A 71 -1.53 9.44 26.39
N LYS A 72 -1.12 8.18 26.42
CA LYS A 72 -0.21 7.62 25.41
C LYS A 72 -1.02 7.19 24.19
N VAL A 73 -0.78 7.83 23.06
CA VAL A 73 -1.47 7.55 21.79
C VAL A 73 -0.49 6.95 20.80
N ARG A 74 -0.90 5.87 20.14
CA ARG A 74 -0.14 5.25 19.06
C ARG A 74 -0.36 6.00 17.75
N LYS A 75 0.72 6.48 17.14
CA LYS A 75 0.71 7.19 15.85
C LYS A 75 1.44 6.38 14.80
N ILE A 76 0.76 6.12 13.68
CA ILE A 76 1.32 5.44 12.50
C ILE A 76 1.44 6.47 11.38
N ILE A 77 2.66 6.69 10.89
CA ILE A 77 2.95 7.66 9.82
C ILE A 77 3.41 6.89 8.59
N PHE A 78 2.64 6.97 7.50
CA PHE A 78 3.05 6.44 6.21
C PHE A 78 3.86 7.46 5.41
N LYS A 79 4.98 7.02 4.84
CA LYS A 79 5.79 7.76 3.88
C LYS A 79 5.92 6.94 2.61
N ALA A 80 5.33 7.42 1.51
CA ALA A 80 5.42 6.77 0.21
C ALA A 80 6.88 6.68 -0.27
N SER A 81 7.21 5.58 -0.97
CA SER A 81 8.51 5.47 -1.62
C SER A 81 8.59 6.47 -2.78
N SER A 82 9.74 7.11 -2.97
CA SER A 82 10.01 7.97 -4.13
C SER A 82 10.24 7.18 -5.41
N GLY A 83 9.80 5.93 -5.48
CA GLY A 83 9.99 5.05 -6.63
C GLY A 83 9.48 5.75 -7.88
N LYS A 84 10.36 5.92 -8.89
CA LYS A 84 9.96 6.29 -10.24
C LYS A 84 8.77 5.41 -10.60
N ALA A 85 7.57 5.98 -10.61
CA ALA A 85 6.45 5.37 -11.30
C ALA A 85 7.01 5.00 -12.67
N ARG A 86 6.96 3.73 -13.06
CA ARG A 86 7.20 3.37 -14.45
C ARG A 86 6.12 4.14 -15.20
N SER A 87 6.51 5.29 -15.74
CA SER A 87 5.66 6.15 -16.55
C SER A 87 5.01 5.24 -17.57
N SER A 88 3.69 5.08 -17.45
CA SER A 88 2.84 4.54 -18.48
C SER A 88 2.97 5.48 -19.68
N LYS A 89 4.00 5.28 -20.50
CA LYS A 89 4.11 5.92 -21.81
C LYS A 89 2.98 5.35 -22.66
N GLN A 90 1.84 6.03 -22.66
CA GLN A 90 0.86 5.93 -23.73
C GLN A 90 1.60 6.18 -25.05
N PRO A 91 1.55 5.27 -26.04
CA PRO A 91 2.13 5.53 -27.34
C PRO A 91 1.29 6.63 -28.00
N THR A 92 1.86 7.83 -28.12
CA THR A 92 1.28 8.89 -28.95
C THR A 92 1.33 8.42 -30.40
N LYS A 93 0.15 8.17 -31.00
CA LYS A 93 0.01 7.99 -32.44
C LYS A 93 0.55 9.26 -33.13
N LYS A 94 1.69 9.16 -33.82
CA LYS A 94 2.09 10.14 -34.83
C LYS A 94 1.02 10.11 -35.93
N LYS A 95 0.20 11.15 -36.02
CA LYS A 95 -0.58 11.45 -37.22
C LYS A 95 0.41 11.83 -38.31
N THR A 96 0.49 11.00 -39.35
CA THR A 96 1.14 11.33 -40.62
C THR A 96 0.19 12.17 -41.45
#